data_AF-A0A1G8YZQ6-F1
#
_entry.id   AF-A0A1G8YZQ6-F1
#
_cell.length_a   1.000
_cell.length_b   1.000
_cell.length_c   1.000
_cell.angle_alpha   90.00
_cell.angle_beta   90.00
_cell.angle_gamma   90.00
#
_symmetry.space_group_name_H-M   'P 1'
#
loop_
_entity.id
_entity.type
_entity.pdbx_description
1 polymer ?
#
loop_
_entity_poly.entity_id
_entity_poly.type
_entity_poly.pdbx_seq_one_letter_code
_entity_poly.pdbx_strand_id
1 'polypeptide(L)'
;MTCGWRCKLNGYLLAVLATVACVSLFWAVDKHHVAAELEQQLVNQQSINEQQQQQLQTLAAELTQWRELERQRQEIRRRHQQAQETGQPVALNTDDAGVTTYAQPHGGVRISREP
;
A
#
# COMPACT_ATOMS: atom_id res chain seq x y z
N MET A 1 -22.44 -9.42 -74.38
CA MET A 1 -22.26 -8.10 -73.74
C MET A 1 -20.84 -8.00 -73.24
N THR A 2 -19.96 -7.41 -74.04
CA THR A 2 -18.53 -7.25 -73.70
C THR A 2 -18.37 -6.00 -72.84
N CYS A 3 -17.98 -6.15 -71.57
CA CYS A 3 -17.74 -5.00 -70.69
C CYS A 3 -16.57 -4.18 -71.24
N GLY A 4 -16.81 -2.90 -71.53
CA GLY A 4 -15.80 -1.98 -72.07
C GLY A 4 -14.68 -1.66 -71.08
N TRP A 5 -13.66 -0.93 -71.55
CA TRP A 5 -12.48 -0.54 -70.75
C TRP A 5 -12.81 0.12 -69.41
N ARG A 6 -13.90 0.91 -69.36
CA ARG A 6 -14.44 1.52 -68.13
C ARG A 6 -14.89 0.49 -67.07
N CYS A 7 -15.48 -0.65 -67.46
CA CYS A 7 -15.83 -1.71 -66.50
C CYS A 7 -14.58 -2.29 -65.85
N LYS A 8 -13.54 -2.57 -66.64
CA LYS A 8 -12.29 -3.15 -66.14
C LYS A 8 -11.60 -2.19 -65.17
N LEU A 9 -11.56 -0.90 -65.50
CA LEU A 9 -10.97 0.15 -64.67
C LEU A 9 -11.71 0.30 -63.33
N ASN A 10 -13.05 0.27 -63.34
CA ASN A 10 -13.86 0.27 -62.11
C ASN A 10 -13.64 -1.00 -61.27
N GLY A 11 -13.48 -2.16 -61.90
CA GLY A 11 -13.16 -3.42 -61.21
C GLY A 11 -11.80 -3.38 -60.50
N TYR A 12 -10.77 -2.84 -61.17
CA TYR A 12 -9.46 -2.64 -60.54
C TYR A 12 -9.50 -1.64 -59.40
N LEU A 13 -10.23 -0.52 -59.55
CA LEU A 13 -10.43 0.45 -58.47
C LEU A 13 -11.14 -0.15 -57.26
N LEU A 14 -12.18 -0.94 -57.46
CA LEU A 14 -12.86 -1.65 -56.39
C LEU A 14 -11.94 -2.66 -55.70
N ALA A 15 -11.12 -3.39 -56.47
CA ALA A 15 -10.15 -4.31 -55.90
C ALA A 15 -9.10 -3.58 -55.04
N VAL A 16 -8.60 -2.43 -55.49
CA VAL A 16 -7.65 -1.61 -54.73
C VAL A 16 -8.29 -1.01 -53.47
N LEU A 17 -9.53 -0.53 -53.55
CA LEU A 17 -10.24 -0.03 -52.37
C LEU A 17 -10.51 -1.16 -51.36
N ALA A 18 -10.86 -2.35 -51.84
CA ALA A 18 -11.07 -3.52 -50.98
C ALA A 18 -9.78 -3.96 -50.29
N THR A 19 -8.64 -3.97 -50.98
CA THR A 19 -7.36 -4.33 -50.34
C THR A 19 -6.93 -3.30 -49.30
N VAL A 20 -7.07 -1.99 -49.58
CA VAL A 20 -6.79 -0.94 -48.60
C VAL A 20 -7.71 -1.05 -47.39
N ALA A 21 -9.01 -1.32 -47.59
CA ALA A 21 -9.96 -1.54 -46.51
C ALA A 21 -9.56 -2.74 -45.64
N CYS A 22 -9.22 -3.87 -46.24
CA CYS A 22 -8.76 -5.07 -45.49
C CYS A 22 -7.48 -4.81 -44.69
N VAL A 23 -6.49 -4.12 -45.27
CA VAL A 23 -5.24 -3.77 -44.57
C VAL A 23 -5.51 -2.81 -43.40
N SER A 24 -6.40 -1.83 -43.59
CA SER A 24 -6.77 -0.89 -42.53
C SER A 24 -7.50 -1.57 -41.36
N LEU A 25 -8.39 -2.53 -41.66
CA LEU A 25 -9.08 -3.33 -40.64
C LEU A 25 -8.10 -4.21 -39.85
N PHE A 26 -7.15 -4.85 -40.53
CA PHE A 26 -6.13 -5.67 -39.86
C PHE A 26 -5.29 -4.84 -38.89
N TRP A 27 -4.84 -3.66 -39.33
CA TRP A 27 -4.11 -2.72 -38.48
C TRP A 27 -4.94 -2.17 -37.32
N ALA A 28 -6.24 -1.92 -37.54
CA ALA A 28 -7.12 -1.46 -36.47
C ALA A 28 -7.30 -2.54 -35.39
N VAL A 29 -7.56 -3.79 -35.80
CA VAL A 29 -7.69 -4.93 -34.88
C VAL A 29 -6.42 -5.14 -34.07
N ASP A 30 -5.26 -5.12 -34.72
CA ASP A 30 -3.96 -5.27 -34.06
C ASP A 30 -3.73 -4.16 -33.02
N LYS A 31 -3.98 -2.90 -33.38
CA LYS A 31 -3.88 -1.78 -32.43
C LYS A 31 -4.85 -1.89 -31.26
N HIS A 32 -6.08 -2.35 -31.49
CA HIS A 32 -7.05 -2.51 -30.41
C HIS A 32 -6.67 -3.62 -29.44
N HIS A 33 -6.12 -4.73 -29.93
CA HIS A 33 -5.59 -5.79 -29.06
C HIS A 33 -4.41 -5.31 -28.23
N VAL A 34 -3.43 -4.64 -28.85
CA VAL A 34 -2.28 -4.10 -28.13
C VAL A 34 -2.70 -3.04 -27.10
N ALA A 35 -3.67 -2.18 -27.43
CA ALA A 35 -4.20 -1.20 -26.49
C ALA A 35 -4.89 -1.87 -25.28
N ALA A 36 -5.70 -2.90 -25.52
CA ALA A 36 -6.36 -3.65 -24.45
C ALA A 36 -5.37 -4.38 -23.53
N GLU A 37 -4.32 -4.98 -24.11
CA GLU A 37 -3.25 -5.61 -23.32
C GLU A 37 -2.50 -4.59 -22.45
N LEU A 38 -2.19 -3.41 -22.99
CA LEU A 38 -1.54 -2.33 -22.25
C LEU A 38 -2.43 -1.77 -21.13
N GLU A 39 -3.73 -1.59 -21.39
CA GLU A 39 -4.69 -1.19 -20.35
C GLU A 39 -4.77 -2.23 -19.24
N GLN A 40 -4.83 -3.51 -19.59
CA GLN A 40 -4.86 -4.60 -18.62
C GLN A 40 -3.57 -4.66 -17.80
N GLN A 41 -2.41 -4.45 -18.43
CA GLN A 41 -1.12 -4.36 -17.73
C GLN A 41 -1.08 -3.16 -16.78
N LEU A 42 -1.58 -1.99 -17.21
CA LEU A 42 -1.65 -0.80 -16.38
C LEU A 42 -2.53 -1.02 -15.14
N VAL A 43 -3.72 -1.60 -15.30
CA VAL A 43 -4.62 -1.91 -14.19
C VAL A 43 -3.98 -2.92 -13.22
N ASN A 44 -3.31 -3.94 -13.74
CA ASN A 44 -2.59 -4.90 -12.91
C ASN A 44 -1.45 -4.24 -12.13
N GLN A 45 -0.64 -3.40 -12.78
CA GLN A 45 0.45 -2.67 -12.11
C GLN A 45 -0.08 -1.67 -11.08
N GLN A 46 -1.18 -0.98 -11.37
CA GLN A 46 -1.84 -0.08 -10.42
C GLN A 46 -2.34 -0.84 -9.19
N SER A 47 -3.02 -1.97 -9.37
CA SER A 47 -3.50 -2.77 -8.24
C SER A 47 -2.37 -3.33 -7.37
N ILE A 48 -1.26 -3.76 -7.98
CA ILE A 48 -0.05 -4.18 -7.24
C ILE A 48 0.54 -3.01 -6.44
N ASN A 49 0.66 -1.84 -7.05
CA ASN A 49 1.18 -0.65 -6.36
C ASN A 49 0.28 -0.23 -5.20
N GLU A 50 -1.05 -0.25 -5.36
CA GLU A 50 -2.00 0.05 -4.29
C GLU A 50 -1.88 -0.94 -3.13
N GLN A 51 -1.75 -2.24 -3.42
CA GLN A 51 -1.52 -3.27 -2.40
C GLN A 51 -0.21 -3.05 -1.65
N GLN A 52 0.88 -2.76 -2.36
CA GLN A 52 2.17 -2.45 -1.74
C GLN A 52 2.10 -1.18 -0.88
N GLN A 53 1.41 -0.15 -1.36
CA GLN A 53 1.22 1.09 -0.61
C GLN A 53 0.42 0.85 0.68
N GLN A 54 -0.63 0.02 0.63
CA GLN A 54 -1.38 -0.37 1.82
C GLN A 54 -0.50 -1.13 2.82
N GLN A 55 0.31 -2.09 2.36
CA GLN A 55 1.25 -2.81 3.22
C GLN A 55 2.29 -1.89 3.86
N LEU A 56 2.80 -0.91 3.13
CA LEU A 56 3.72 0.10 3.68
C LEU A 56 3.05 0.98 4.73
N GLN A 57 1.78 1.34 4.53
CA GLN A 57 1.01 2.10 5.52
C GLN A 57 0.76 1.29 6.80
N THR A 58 0.42 0.00 6.68
CA THR A 58 0.24 -0.86 7.86
C THR A 58 1.54 -1.03 8.63
N LEU A 59 2.66 -1.28 7.94
CA LEU A 59 3.98 -1.39 8.56
C LEU A 59 4.42 -0.07 9.22
N ALA A 60 4.14 1.07 8.58
CA ALA A 60 4.41 2.39 9.17
C ALA A 60 3.60 2.60 10.45
N ALA A 61 2.33 2.23 10.47
CA ALA A 61 1.48 2.29 11.67
C ALA A 61 2.04 1.40 12.79
N GLU A 62 2.41 0.16 12.50
CA GLU A 62 3.05 -0.74 13.47
C GLU A 62 4.36 -0.16 14.03
N LEU A 63 5.21 0.42 13.18
CA LEU A 63 6.44 1.08 13.61
C LEU A 63 6.19 2.27 14.55
N THR A 64 5.11 3.02 14.34
CA THR A 64 4.75 4.10 15.28
C THR A 64 4.35 3.56 16.65
N GLN A 65 3.60 2.45 16.69
CA GLN A 65 3.23 1.79 17.94
C GLN A 65 4.47 1.25 18.67
N TRP A 66 5.40 0.63 17.94
CA TRP A 66 6.67 0.17 18.49
C TRP A 66 7.53 1.29 19.07
N ARG A 67 7.62 2.44 18.38
CA ARG A 67 8.34 3.60 18.91
C ARG A 67 7.72 4.12 20.19
N GLU A 68 6.40 4.12 20.30
CA GLU A 68 5.71 4.55 21.51
C GLU A 68 5.95 3.58 22.68
N LEU A 69 5.87 2.28 22.44
CA LEU A 69 6.23 1.26 23.43
C LEU A 69 7.70 1.37 23.89
N GLU A 70 8.61 1.67 22.98
CA GLU A 70 10.02 1.86 23.32
C GLU A 70 10.24 3.11 24.18
N ARG A 71 9.52 4.22 23.90
CA ARG A 71 9.51 5.41 24.77
C ARG A 71 8.98 5.09 26.16
N GLN A 72 7.88 4.34 26.25
CA GLN A 72 7.32 3.90 27.53
C GLN A 72 8.33 3.06 28.32
N ARG A 73 9.04 2.14 27.66
CA ARG A 73 10.11 1.35 28.30
C ARG A 73 11.25 2.21 28.82
N GLN A 74 11.70 3.20 28.04
CA GLN A 74 12.76 4.11 28.46
C GLN A 74 12.33 4.94 29.67
N GLU A 75 11.10 5.44 29.69
CA GLU A 75 10.55 6.19 30.81
C GLU A 75 10.43 5.32 32.08
N ILE A 76 9.96 4.07 31.96
CA ILE A 76 9.93 3.11 33.08
C ILE A 76 11.34 2.85 33.63
N ARG A 77 12.34 2.64 32.75
CA ARG A 77 13.73 2.46 33.17
C ARG A 77 14.26 3.69 33.92
N ARG A 78 13.98 4.89 33.42
CA ARG A 78 14.36 6.15 34.06
C ARG A 78 13.75 6.27 35.46
N ARG A 79 12.47 5.93 35.63
CA ARG A 79 11.81 5.94 36.94
C ARG A 79 12.35 4.88 37.89
N HIS A 80 12.73 3.71 37.39
CA HIS A 80 13.44 2.70 38.19
C HIS A 80 14.81 3.18 38.67
N GLN A 81 15.59 3.83 37.80
CA GLN A 81 16.86 4.45 38.19
C GLN A 81 16.64 5.54 39.25
N GLN A 82 15.63 6.40 39.07
CA GLN A 82 15.28 7.41 40.05
C GLN A 82 14.90 6.81 41.41
N ALA A 83 14.12 5.71 41.43
CA ALA A 83 13.78 5.00 42.66
C ALA A 83 15.02 4.40 43.35
N GLN A 84 15.99 3.91 42.58
CA GLN A 84 17.27 3.42 43.10
C GLN A 84 18.11 4.55 43.71
N GLU A 85 18.24 5.67 43.01
CA GLU A 85 19.03 6.83 43.45
C GLU A 85 18.43 7.52 44.68
N THR A 86 17.10 7.69 44.71
CA THR A 86 16.40 8.38 45.80
C THR A 86 16.16 7.47 47.01
N GLY A 87 16.26 6.14 46.85
CA GLY A 87 15.90 5.18 47.89
C GLY A 87 14.40 5.13 48.21
N GLN A 88 13.56 5.83 47.44
CA GLN A 88 12.11 5.91 47.64
C GLN A 88 11.34 5.29 46.47
N PRO A 89 10.17 4.70 46.72
CA PRO A 89 9.34 4.15 45.66
C PRO A 89 8.76 5.26 44.78
N VAL A 90 8.89 5.12 43.45
CA VAL A 90 8.40 6.09 42.46
C VAL A 90 7.23 5.49 41.67
N ALA A 91 6.14 6.24 41.49
CA ALA A 91 4.99 5.78 40.72
C ALA A 91 5.32 5.62 39.22
N LEU A 92 5.06 4.43 38.67
CA LEU A 92 5.24 4.07 37.26
C LEU A 92 3.98 4.34 36.44
N ASN A 93 2.83 3.90 36.91
CA ASN A 93 1.55 4.12 36.23
C ASN A 93 0.40 4.04 37.23
N THR A 94 -0.68 4.78 36.96
CA THR A 94 -1.95 4.67 37.70
C THR A 94 -3.02 4.29 36.70
N ASP A 95 -3.65 3.14 36.91
CA ASP A 95 -4.74 2.65 36.09
C ASP A 95 -6.05 3.35 36.45
N ASP A 96 -7.03 3.36 35.53
CA ASP A 96 -8.34 4.01 35.70
C ASP A 96 -9.13 3.41 36.88
N ALA A 97 -8.78 2.19 37.31
CA ALA A 97 -9.33 1.52 38.47
C ALA A 97 -8.73 1.98 39.83
N GLY A 98 -7.88 3.02 39.83
CA GLY A 98 -7.18 3.55 41.01
C GLY A 98 -6.01 2.68 41.48
N VAL A 99 -5.46 1.86 40.58
CA VAL A 99 -4.34 0.96 40.90
C VAL A 99 -3.02 1.61 40.47
N THR A 100 -2.18 1.95 41.43
CA THR A 100 -0.88 2.57 41.20
C THR A 100 0.23 1.53 41.30
N THR A 101 1.04 1.45 40.25
CA THR A 101 2.23 0.61 40.19
C THR A 101 3.44 1.46 40.56
N TYR A 102 4.26 1.03 41.50
CA TYR A 102 5.45 1.73 41.97
C TYR A 102 6.72 0.93 41.66
N ALA A 103 7.76 1.61 41.17
CA ALA A 103 9.11 1.09 41.11
C ALA A 103 9.74 1.13 42.49
N GLN A 104 10.31 0.02 42.93
CA GLN A 104 11.02 -0.06 44.21
C GLN A 104 12.54 0.15 44.03
N PRO A 105 13.22 0.69 45.06
CA PRO A 105 14.67 0.94 45.02
C PRO A 105 15.52 -0.32 44.83
N HIS A 106 15.01 -1.48 45.22
CA HIS A 106 15.70 -2.77 45.12
C HIS A 106 15.45 -3.49 43.78
N GLY A 107 14.84 -2.81 42.80
CA GLY A 107 14.56 -3.37 41.47
C GLY A 107 13.24 -4.14 41.36
N GLY A 108 12.44 -4.17 42.44
CA GLY A 108 11.08 -4.74 42.43
C GLY A 108 10.02 -3.76 41.95
N VAL A 109 8.79 -4.26 41.80
CA VAL A 109 7.60 -3.47 41.49
C VAL A 109 6.55 -3.75 42.56
N ARG A 110 5.97 -2.71 43.16
CA ARG A 110 4.87 -2.82 44.12
C ARG A 110 3.60 -2.26 43.50
N ILE A 111 2.54 -3.05 43.51
CA ILE A 111 1.22 -2.62 43.08
C ILE A 111 0.41 -2.29 44.33
N SER A 112 -0.15 -1.08 44.40
CA SER A 112 -1.02 -0.65 45.49
C SER A 112 -2.29 -0.07 44.90
N ARG A 113 -3.43 -0.42 45.49
CA ARG A 113 -4.70 0.27 45.21
C ARG A 113 -4.87 1.33 46.29
N GLU A 114 -4.96 2.60 45.91
CA GLU A 114 -5.39 3.60 46.88
C GLU A 114 -6.89 3.37 47.20
N PRO A 115 -7.30 3.41 48.47
CA PRO A 115 -8.68 3.13 48.90
C PRO A 115 -9.68 4.19 48.44
#